data_AF-A0A7S4AJ81-F1
#
_entry.id   AF-A0A7S4AJ81-F1
#
_cell.length_a   1.000
_cell.length_b   1.000
_cell.length_c   1.000
_cell.angle_alpha   90.00
_cell.angle_beta   90.00
_cell.angle_gamma   90.00
#
_symmetry.space_group_name_H-M   'P 1'
#
loop_
_entity.id
_entity.type
_entity.pdbx_description
1 polymer ?
#
loop_
_entity_poly.entity_id
_entity_poly.type
_entity_poly.pdbx_seq_one_letter_code
_entity_poly.pdbx_strand_id
1 'polypeptide(L)'
;MISVLLFHFDLPLFVHCHKLIRSSALVFSPETMSTMAHRAIPLLSTKLCFRTVTKISPHNIRHFSGIPHTPANRRNDSKSEERRQIHTTRPRNSDAIKAPTAPAVESSETSSIVDRFVVTAEVTVSKIFPAGFGWQTSSIIAENQFGFAPDTINFALTTGVGDAIGVIGGHCLYYSAKKAFVDKSINMDSEFQNGVLLGSAAFCSGTAWQPLVDALQGANLSFGGVFAGTWVGCGMAFYAGLRAGRTILSGFMAHIEEPTYENSKADSSLSCVIGGATGFFVGTDAAYLPNQNFLINIVGISDGTPDLVGCGIAGSSTALGFFTSQSVFNVIYPSKKCWND
;
A
#
# COMPACT_ATOMS: atom_id res chain seq x y z
N MET A 1 21.12 -16.50 14.81
CA MET A 1 20.36 -17.52 14.04
C MET A 1 19.28 -16.85 13.19
N ILE A 2 19.68 -15.98 12.28
CA ILE A 2 18.85 -15.49 11.17
C ILE A 2 19.69 -15.73 9.93
N SER A 3 19.66 -16.96 9.43
CA SER A 3 20.28 -17.32 8.16
C SER A 3 19.19 -17.42 7.12
N VAL A 4 19.15 -16.41 6.26
CA VAL A 4 19.03 -16.55 4.81
C VAL A 4 17.76 -17.26 4.30
N LEU A 5 16.66 -16.50 4.24
CA LEU A 5 15.71 -16.58 3.11
C LEU A 5 16.16 -15.53 2.08
N LEU A 6 17.19 -15.84 1.31
CA LEU A 6 17.54 -15.10 0.09
C LEU A 6 16.51 -15.51 -0.98
N PHE A 7 15.39 -14.79 -1.04
CA PHE A 7 14.62 -14.72 -2.27
C PHE A 7 15.52 -14.10 -3.33
N HIS A 8 15.72 -14.80 -4.45
CA HIS A 8 16.34 -14.24 -5.64
C HIS A 8 15.41 -13.14 -6.18
N PHE A 9 15.56 -11.92 -5.67
CA PHE A 9 14.96 -10.74 -6.25
C PHE A 9 15.65 -10.42 -7.58
N ASP A 10 14.86 -10.04 -8.58
CA ASP A 10 15.33 -9.55 -9.86
C ASP A 10 16.08 -8.20 -9.64
N LEU A 11 17.39 -8.31 -9.38
CA LEU A 11 18.32 -7.20 -9.14
C LEU A 11 18.24 -6.04 -10.17
N PRO A 12 17.93 -6.26 -11.48
CA PRO A 12 17.88 -5.18 -12.46
C PRO A 12 16.82 -4.12 -12.16
N LEU A 13 15.67 -4.51 -11.60
CA LEU A 13 14.58 -3.58 -11.29
C LEU A 13 14.91 -2.71 -10.07
N PHE A 14 15.62 -3.28 -9.09
CA PHE A 14 16.06 -2.56 -7.90
C PHE A 14 17.17 -1.54 -8.22
N VAL A 15 18.10 -1.89 -9.12
CA VAL A 15 19.11 -0.93 -9.63
C VAL A 15 18.43 0.22 -10.39
N HIS A 16 17.30 -0.04 -11.05
CA HIS A 16 16.53 0.99 -11.74
C HIS A 16 15.74 1.90 -10.77
N CYS A 17 15.02 1.34 -9.78
CA CYS A 17 14.32 2.11 -8.73
C CYS A 17 15.34 2.93 -7.88
N HIS A 18 16.55 2.42 -7.59
CA HIS A 18 17.62 3.19 -6.93
C HIS A 18 18.16 4.35 -7.79
N LYS A 19 18.32 4.16 -9.12
CA LYS A 19 18.69 5.26 -10.04
C LYS A 19 17.58 6.31 -10.14
N LEU A 20 16.32 5.90 -10.16
CA LEU A 20 15.14 6.78 -10.13
C LEU A 20 15.08 7.62 -8.85
N ILE A 21 15.30 7.01 -7.68
CA ILE A 21 15.31 7.73 -6.39
C ILE A 21 16.40 8.81 -6.36
N ARG A 22 17.61 8.52 -6.85
CA ARG A 22 18.67 9.53 -6.98
C ARG A 22 18.31 10.66 -7.94
N SER A 23 17.63 10.37 -9.05
CA SER A 23 17.18 11.40 -10.01
C SER A 23 16.04 12.23 -9.45
N SER A 24 15.08 11.64 -8.74
CA SER A 24 13.96 12.39 -8.12
C SER A 24 14.43 13.30 -6.99
N ALA A 25 15.40 12.88 -6.18
CA ALA A 25 15.99 13.72 -5.14
C ALA A 25 16.70 14.98 -5.71
N LEU A 26 17.12 14.96 -6.97
CA LEU A 26 17.70 16.12 -7.67
C LEU A 26 16.66 17.05 -8.29
N VAL A 27 15.41 16.60 -8.46
CA VAL A 27 14.31 17.40 -9.06
C VAL A 27 13.56 18.23 -8.01
N PHE A 28 13.64 17.87 -6.72
CA PHE A 28 13.05 18.64 -5.63
C PHE A 28 14.04 19.67 -5.07
N SER A 29 14.31 20.73 -5.84
CA SER A 29 14.94 21.93 -5.27
C SER A 29 13.91 22.65 -4.36
N PRO A 30 14.28 23.11 -3.15
CA PRO A 30 13.38 23.83 -2.24
C PRO A 30 12.66 25.03 -2.88
N GLU A 31 13.26 25.63 -3.90
CA GLU A 31 12.72 26.80 -4.60
C GLU A 31 11.49 26.47 -5.46
N THR A 32 11.33 25.22 -5.93
CA THR A 32 10.22 24.86 -6.83
C THR A 32 8.93 24.50 -6.08
N MET A 33 9.04 24.04 -4.83
CA MET A 33 7.87 23.64 -4.02
C MET A 33 7.17 24.81 -3.32
N SER A 34 7.90 25.87 -2.97
CA SER A 34 7.35 27.07 -2.32
C SER A 34 6.30 27.78 -3.19
N THR A 35 6.47 27.75 -4.52
CA THR A 35 5.60 28.44 -5.48
C THR A 35 4.25 27.74 -5.70
N MET A 36 4.15 26.43 -5.41
CA MET A 36 2.89 25.68 -5.53
C MET A 36 2.03 25.76 -4.25
N ALA A 37 2.65 25.83 -3.07
CA ALA A 37 1.94 25.86 -1.78
C ALA A 37 1.07 27.13 -1.61
N HIS A 38 1.46 28.26 -2.22
CA HIS A 38 0.73 29.52 -2.09
C HIS A 38 -0.57 29.62 -2.90
N ARG A 39 -0.92 28.63 -3.74
CA ARG A 39 -2.08 28.72 -4.65
C ARG A 39 -3.27 27.80 -4.31
N ALA A 40 -3.21 27.01 -3.25
CA ALA A 40 -4.19 25.94 -2.97
C ALA A 40 -5.10 26.15 -1.75
N ILE A 41 -5.32 27.38 -1.28
CA ILE A 41 -6.27 27.68 -0.20
C ILE A 41 -7.25 28.73 -0.73
N PRO A 42 -8.53 28.36 -1.00
CA PRO A 42 -9.51 28.56 0.06
C PRO A 42 -10.74 27.61 0.09
N LEU A 43 -11.46 27.69 1.22
CA LEU A 43 -12.86 27.31 1.47
C LEU A 43 -13.22 25.85 1.77
N LEU A 44 -13.11 25.48 3.06
CA LEU A 44 -14.07 24.60 3.72
C LEU A 44 -14.19 24.97 5.20
N SER A 45 -14.98 26.01 5.47
CA SER A 45 -15.53 26.27 6.81
C SER A 45 -17.02 25.97 6.76
N THR A 46 -17.40 24.75 7.17
CA THR A 46 -18.78 24.43 7.50
C THR A 46 -18.80 23.80 8.89
N LYS A 47 -19.45 24.51 9.82
CA LYS A 47 -19.71 24.11 11.19
C LYS A 47 -20.55 22.82 11.17
N LEU A 48 -19.95 21.68 11.54
CA LEU A 48 -20.73 20.53 12.02
C LEU A 48 -20.77 20.55 13.54
N CYS A 49 -21.96 20.79 14.07
CA CYS A 49 -22.27 20.66 15.49
C CYS A 49 -22.65 19.20 15.76
N PHE A 50 -21.74 18.39 16.30
CA PHE A 50 -22.05 17.05 16.78
C PHE A 50 -22.47 17.12 18.26
N ARG A 51 -23.74 16.77 18.54
CA ARG A 51 -24.23 16.48 19.88
C ARG A 51 -23.79 15.06 20.27
N THR A 52 -22.90 14.97 21.25
CA THR A 52 -22.49 13.71 21.88
C THR A 52 -23.53 13.29 22.91
N VAL A 53 -24.23 12.18 22.69
CA VAL A 53 -24.96 11.45 23.73
C VAL A 53 -24.74 9.96 23.50
N THR A 54 -23.93 9.33 24.35
CA THR A 54 -24.15 7.92 24.72
C THR A 54 -23.61 7.65 26.12
N LYS A 55 -24.55 7.24 26.97
CA LYS A 55 -24.37 6.74 28.33
C LYS A 55 -23.99 5.26 28.21
N ILE A 56 -22.78 4.88 28.63
CA ILE A 56 -22.35 3.48 28.63
C ILE A 56 -22.60 2.88 30.01
N SER A 57 -23.38 1.80 30.03
CA SER A 57 -23.66 0.96 31.20
C SER A 57 -22.62 -0.16 31.29
N PRO A 58 -22.11 -0.52 32.48
CA PRO A 58 -21.14 -1.61 32.60
C PRO A 58 -21.86 -2.96 32.62
N HIS A 59 -21.45 -3.88 31.75
CA HIS A 59 -21.83 -5.29 31.86
C HIS A 59 -20.62 -6.19 32.07
N ASN A 60 -20.80 -7.07 33.06
CA ASN A 60 -19.89 -8.09 33.58
C ASN A 60 -19.29 -8.99 32.48
N ILE A 61 -17.97 -9.14 32.50
CA ILE A 61 -17.24 -10.17 31.76
C ILE A 61 -17.25 -11.45 32.59
N ARG A 62 -17.94 -12.50 32.11
CA ARG A 62 -17.84 -13.86 32.64
C ARG A 62 -16.67 -14.59 31.96
N HIS A 63 -15.82 -15.18 32.80
CA HIS A 63 -14.83 -16.19 32.45
C HIS A 63 -15.43 -17.35 31.65
N PHE A 64 -14.74 -17.77 30.59
CA PHE A 64 -14.91 -19.09 29.98
C PHE A 64 -13.54 -19.79 29.93
N SER A 65 -13.40 -20.80 30.78
CA SER A 65 -12.36 -21.83 30.75
C SER A 65 -12.93 -23.07 30.06
N GLY A 66 -12.14 -23.72 29.20
CA GLY A 66 -12.43 -25.10 28.79
C GLY A 66 -11.85 -25.49 27.44
N ILE A 67 -10.60 -25.95 27.43
CA ILE A 67 -10.04 -26.74 26.31
C ILE A 67 -10.02 -28.20 26.78
N PRO A 68 -10.67 -29.14 26.07
CA PRO A 68 -10.39 -30.55 26.26
C PRO A 68 -9.28 -31.04 25.32
N HIS A 69 -8.30 -31.71 25.93
CA HIS A 69 -7.34 -32.61 25.31
C HIS A 69 -8.04 -33.84 24.71
N THR A 70 -7.60 -34.31 23.53
CA THR A 70 -7.40 -35.75 23.20
C THR A 70 -6.65 -35.93 21.84
N PRO A 71 -6.13 -37.12 21.46
CA PRO A 71 -4.70 -37.39 21.52
C PRO A 71 -4.05 -37.77 20.17
N ALA A 72 -2.74 -38.03 20.24
CA ALA A 72 -1.88 -38.53 19.18
C ALA A 72 -2.39 -39.81 18.51
N ASN A 73 -2.26 -39.89 17.17
CA ASN A 73 -2.24 -41.16 16.47
C ASN A 73 -1.05 -41.25 15.49
N ARG A 74 -0.49 -42.45 15.50
CA ARG A 74 0.79 -42.92 14.94
C ARG A 74 0.57 -43.42 13.50
N ARG A 75 1.60 -43.19 12.66
CA ARG A 75 2.09 -44.03 11.54
C ARG A 75 1.08 -44.72 10.62
N ASN A 76 1.21 -44.46 9.32
CA ASN A 76 1.73 -45.49 8.42
C ASN A 76 2.29 -44.90 7.12
N ASP A 77 3.52 -45.33 6.82
CA ASP A 77 4.18 -45.25 5.53
C ASP A 77 3.43 -46.11 4.49
N SER A 78 3.23 -45.61 3.28
CA SER A 78 3.60 -46.33 2.04
C SER A 78 3.12 -45.59 0.78
N LYS A 79 4.08 -45.39 -0.14
CA LYS A 79 3.94 -45.55 -1.61
C LYS A 79 2.81 -44.79 -2.32
N SER A 80 3.18 -43.77 -3.09
CA SER A 80 3.15 -43.87 -4.55
C SER A 80 3.92 -42.72 -5.20
N GLU A 81 5.02 -43.06 -5.87
CA GLU A 81 5.61 -42.26 -6.92
C GLU A 81 4.60 -42.14 -8.08
N GLU A 82 3.83 -41.05 -8.12
CA GLU A 82 3.06 -40.68 -9.31
C GLU A 82 3.83 -39.62 -10.10
N ARG A 83 4.69 -40.19 -10.94
CA ARG A 83 5.37 -39.63 -12.10
C ARG A 83 4.44 -38.69 -12.88
N ARG A 84 4.60 -37.36 -12.69
CA ARG A 84 3.98 -36.35 -13.57
C ARG A 84 4.49 -36.55 -14.99
N GLN A 85 3.66 -37.17 -15.81
CA GLN A 85 3.83 -37.22 -17.27
C GLN A 85 3.65 -35.80 -17.82
N ILE A 86 4.72 -35.29 -18.41
CA ILE A 86 4.72 -34.06 -19.19
C ILE A 86 3.94 -34.34 -20.47
N HIS A 87 2.75 -33.77 -20.58
CA HIS A 87 1.95 -33.89 -21.80
C HIS A 87 2.60 -33.11 -22.95
N THR A 88 2.99 -33.91 -23.92
CA THR A 88 3.37 -33.69 -25.31
C THR A 88 2.66 -32.53 -26.02
N THR A 89 3.51 -31.68 -26.60
CA THR A 89 3.42 -30.99 -27.91
C THR A 89 2.15 -31.22 -28.74
N ARG A 90 1.35 -30.15 -28.89
CA ARG A 90 0.31 -30.04 -29.93
C ARG A 90 0.94 -29.51 -31.24
N PRO A 91 0.85 -30.23 -32.37
CA PRO A 91 1.27 -29.70 -33.65
C PRO A 91 0.30 -28.61 -34.12
N ARG A 92 0.86 -27.45 -34.49
CA ARG A 92 0.15 -26.29 -35.03
C ARG A 92 0.08 -26.45 -36.55
N ASN A 93 -1.09 -26.81 -37.07
CA ASN A 93 -1.36 -26.76 -38.51
C ASN A 93 -1.30 -25.31 -38.99
N SER A 94 -0.49 -25.09 -40.02
CA SER A 94 -0.28 -23.82 -40.70
C SER A 94 -1.00 -23.85 -42.05
N ASP A 95 -2.25 -23.40 -42.08
CA ASP A 95 -2.95 -23.02 -43.32
C ASP A 95 -3.19 -21.52 -43.31
N ALA A 96 -2.28 -20.78 -43.95
CA ALA A 96 -2.33 -19.33 -44.09
C ALA A 96 -3.12 -18.96 -45.35
N ILE A 97 -4.41 -18.69 -45.18
CA ILE A 97 -5.21 -17.93 -46.15
C ILE A 97 -4.88 -16.45 -45.97
N LYS A 98 -4.31 -15.85 -47.01
CA LYS A 98 -3.89 -14.44 -47.07
C LYS A 98 -5.12 -13.54 -47.26
N ALA A 99 -5.63 -12.99 -46.16
CA ALA A 99 -6.72 -12.01 -46.16
C ALA A 99 -6.21 -10.58 -46.49
N PRO A 100 -7.05 -9.73 -47.10
CA PRO A 100 -6.68 -8.40 -47.57
C PRO A 100 -6.37 -7.43 -46.43
N THR A 101 -5.30 -6.66 -46.63
CA THR A 101 -4.78 -5.62 -45.73
C THR A 101 -5.82 -4.52 -45.50
N ALA A 102 -6.42 -4.51 -44.31
CA ALA A 102 -7.26 -3.41 -43.84
C ALA A 102 -6.39 -2.17 -43.54
N PRO A 103 -6.92 -0.94 -43.76
CA PRO A 103 -6.17 0.29 -43.51
C PRO A 103 -5.81 0.41 -42.02
N ALA A 104 -4.54 0.72 -41.77
CA ALA A 104 -4.01 0.98 -40.43
C ALA A 104 -4.72 2.21 -39.84
N VAL A 105 -5.68 1.96 -38.96
CA VAL A 105 -6.27 2.99 -38.11
C VAL A 105 -5.22 3.30 -37.04
N GLU A 106 -4.52 4.43 -37.19
CA GLU A 106 -3.66 5.00 -36.14
C GLU A 106 -4.52 5.29 -34.91
N SER A 107 -4.52 4.35 -33.97
CA SER A 107 -5.20 4.49 -32.69
C SER A 107 -4.44 5.49 -31.82
N SER A 108 -4.90 6.75 -31.87
CA SER A 108 -4.79 7.80 -30.84
C SER A 108 -4.09 7.39 -29.53
N GLU A 109 -2.75 7.50 -29.48
CA GLU A 109 -1.93 7.20 -28.29
C GLU A 109 -2.17 8.15 -27.10
N THR A 110 -2.85 9.27 -27.32
CA THR A 110 -3.10 10.33 -26.32
C THR A 110 -4.01 9.91 -25.17
N SER A 111 -4.79 8.82 -25.28
CA SER A 111 -5.67 8.35 -24.19
C SER A 111 -4.88 7.88 -22.96
N SER A 112 -3.69 7.29 -23.14
CA SER A 112 -3.06 6.48 -22.09
C SER A 112 -2.57 7.24 -20.85
N ILE A 113 -2.06 8.48 -20.98
CA ILE A 113 -1.51 9.21 -19.82
C ILE A 113 -2.61 9.76 -18.92
N VAL A 114 -3.69 10.29 -19.52
CA VAL A 114 -4.83 10.83 -18.74
C VAL A 114 -5.50 9.71 -17.96
N ASP A 115 -5.70 8.54 -18.58
CA ASP A 115 -6.27 7.37 -17.94
C ASP A 115 -5.45 6.93 -16.71
N ARG A 116 -4.11 6.92 -16.83
CA ARG A 116 -3.22 6.65 -15.70
C ARG A 116 -3.40 7.62 -14.54
N PHE A 117 -3.52 8.92 -14.81
CA PHE A 117 -3.72 9.94 -13.76
C PHE A 117 -5.09 9.84 -13.10
N VAL A 118 -6.13 9.47 -13.86
CA VAL A 118 -7.44 9.15 -13.30
C VAL A 118 -7.30 7.99 -12.32
N VAL A 119 -6.69 6.87 -12.73
CA VAL A 119 -6.46 5.72 -11.84
C VAL A 119 -5.62 6.10 -10.63
N THR A 120 -4.58 6.92 -10.79
CA THR A 120 -3.77 7.45 -9.68
C THR A 120 -4.64 8.20 -8.67
N ALA A 121 -5.50 9.12 -9.13
CA ALA A 121 -6.38 9.89 -8.27
C ALA A 121 -7.39 8.97 -7.55
N GLU A 122 -7.98 8.01 -8.27
CA GLU A 122 -8.90 7.03 -7.68
C GLU A 122 -8.22 6.22 -6.57
N VAL A 123 -7.00 5.70 -6.79
CA VAL A 123 -6.25 4.93 -5.79
C VAL A 123 -5.82 5.80 -4.61
N THR A 124 -5.42 7.03 -4.87
CA THR A 124 -5.03 8.00 -3.83
C THR A 124 -6.17 8.22 -2.83
N VAL A 125 -7.38 8.48 -3.33
CA VAL A 125 -8.56 8.76 -2.50
C VAL A 125 -9.15 7.48 -1.89
N SER A 126 -9.22 6.40 -2.68
CA SER A 126 -9.87 5.16 -2.23
C SER A 126 -9.02 4.31 -1.31
N LYS A 127 -7.69 4.39 -1.37
CA LYS A 127 -6.80 3.46 -0.64
C LYS A 127 -5.74 4.18 0.18
N ILE A 128 -4.97 5.07 -0.45
CA ILE A 128 -3.74 5.61 0.15
C ILE A 128 -4.03 6.62 1.27
N PHE A 129 -4.99 7.52 1.07
CA PHE A 129 -5.41 8.42 2.14
C PHE A 129 -6.02 7.64 3.32
N PRO A 130 -6.99 6.72 3.11
CA PRO A 130 -7.51 5.87 4.17
C PRO A 130 -6.46 5.03 4.90
N ALA A 131 -5.44 4.54 4.19
CA ALA A 131 -4.29 3.83 4.76
C ALA A 131 -3.56 4.67 5.82
N GLY A 132 -3.06 5.86 5.43
CA GLY A 132 -2.34 6.75 6.35
C GLY A 132 -3.23 7.24 7.50
N PHE A 133 -4.50 7.52 7.21
CA PHE A 133 -5.48 7.88 8.25
C PHE A 133 -5.69 6.73 9.25
N GLY A 134 -5.86 5.50 8.75
CA GLY A 134 -6.11 4.30 9.56
C GLY A 134 -4.91 3.91 10.42
N TRP A 135 -3.70 4.04 9.86
CA TRP A 135 -2.44 3.85 10.60
C TRP A 135 -2.36 4.82 11.77
N GLN A 136 -2.55 6.12 11.53
CA GLN A 136 -2.48 7.15 12.57
C GLN A 136 -3.61 7.04 13.60
N THR A 137 -4.81 6.66 13.17
CA THR A 137 -5.91 6.38 14.10
C THR A 137 -5.53 5.24 15.04
N SER A 138 -4.87 4.21 14.51
CA SER A 138 -4.51 3.02 15.27
C SER A 138 -3.28 3.22 16.16
N SER A 139 -2.37 4.13 15.80
CA SER A 139 -1.26 4.53 16.70
C SER A 139 -1.79 5.24 17.94
N ILE A 140 -2.76 6.14 17.77
CA ILE A 140 -3.44 6.83 18.87
C ILE A 140 -4.16 5.82 19.77
N ILE A 141 -4.85 4.82 19.20
CA ILE A 141 -5.49 3.76 19.99
C ILE A 141 -4.44 2.91 20.73
N ALA A 142 -3.36 2.51 20.04
CA ALA A 142 -2.28 1.71 20.62
C ALA A 142 -1.66 2.39 21.84
N GLU A 143 -1.36 3.69 21.73
CA GLU A 143 -0.77 4.47 22.81
C GLU A 143 -1.80 4.79 23.91
N ASN A 144 -2.92 5.41 23.56
CA ASN A 144 -3.85 5.98 24.55
C ASN A 144 -4.78 4.95 25.20
N GLN A 145 -5.11 3.85 24.51
CA GLN A 145 -6.05 2.84 25.03
C GLN A 145 -5.35 1.58 25.52
N PHE A 146 -4.28 1.16 24.83
CA PHE A 146 -3.54 -0.06 25.19
C PHE A 146 -2.22 0.21 25.93
N GLY A 147 -1.73 1.44 25.94
CA GLY A 147 -0.46 1.78 26.59
C GLY A 147 0.76 1.12 25.94
N PHE A 148 0.67 0.80 24.65
CA PHE A 148 1.81 0.25 23.91
C PHE A 148 2.81 1.36 23.60
N ALA A 149 4.07 1.15 23.97
CA ALA A 149 5.13 2.06 23.56
C ALA A 149 5.40 1.91 22.04
N PRO A 150 5.80 3.00 21.34
CA PRO A 150 6.03 2.99 19.89
C PRO A 150 7.04 1.95 19.41
N ASP A 151 8.05 1.63 20.23
CA ASP A 151 9.12 0.68 19.93
C ASP A 151 8.72 -0.80 20.14
N THR A 152 7.44 -1.08 20.42
CA THR A 152 6.96 -2.44 20.68
C THR A 152 6.35 -3.08 19.44
N ILE A 153 6.47 -4.42 19.35
CA ILE A 153 5.83 -5.20 18.30
C ILE A 153 4.29 -5.06 18.32
N ASN A 154 3.69 -4.85 19.50
CA ASN A 154 2.24 -4.69 19.63
C ASN A 154 1.77 -3.37 19.03
N PHE A 155 2.53 -2.29 19.20
CA PHE A 155 2.26 -1.02 18.53
C PHE A 155 2.32 -1.19 17.02
N ALA A 156 3.42 -1.76 16.50
CA ALA A 156 3.62 -2.02 15.08
C ALA A 156 2.49 -2.88 14.47
N LEU A 157 2.09 -3.97 15.12
CA LEU A 157 1.00 -4.81 14.65
C LEU A 157 -0.34 -4.05 14.65
N THR A 158 -0.61 -3.25 15.68
CA THR A 158 -1.86 -2.49 15.79
C THR A 158 -1.96 -1.44 14.69
N THR A 159 -0.89 -0.71 14.41
CA THR A 159 -0.87 0.27 13.33
C THR A 159 -0.96 -0.37 11.95
N GLY A 160 -0.31 -1.53 11.76
CA GLY A 160 -0.50 -2.35 10.56
C GLY A 160 -1.95 -2.81 10.34
N VAL A 161 -2.65 -3.21 11.40
CA VAL A 161 -4.10 -3.51 11.33
C VAL A 161 -4.89 -2.26 10.91
N GLY A 162 -4.55 -1.11 11.47
CA GLY A 162 -5.13 0.19 11.10
C GLY A 162 -5.02 0.51 9.62
N ASP A 163 -3.82 0.35 9.08
CA ASP A 163 -3.52 0.55 7.66
C ASP A 163 -4.36 -0.39 6.77
N ALA A 164 -4.38 -1.68 7.10
CA ALA A 164 -5.16 -2.68 6.38
C ALA A 164 -6.67 -2.39 6.38
N ILE A 165 -7.23 -2.04 7.53
CA ILE A 165 -8.65 -1.65 7.66
C ILE A 165 -8.92 -0.38 6.85
N GLY A 166 -8.00 0.59 6.89
CA GLY A 166 -8.06 1.80 6.08
C GLY A 166 -8.17 1.49 4.59
N VAL A 167 -7.29 0.64 4.06
CA VAL A 167 -7.31 0.22 2.66
C VAL A 167 -8.58 -0.53 2.28
N ILE A 168 -8.97 -1.55 3.05
CA ILE A 168 -10.17 -2.37 2.76
C ILE A 168 -11.42 -1.49 2.79
N GLY A 169 -11.58 -0.72 3.88
CA GLY A 169 -12.73 0.13 4.11
C GLY A 169 -12.85 1.25 3.08
N GLY A 170 -11.75 1.96 2.81
CA GLY A 170 -11.71 3.01 1.79
C GLY A 170 -12.03 2.49 0.40
N HIS A 171 -11.46 1.34 0.02
CA HIS A 171 -11.69 0.74 -1.30
C HIS A 171 -13.14 0.33 -1.47
N CYS A 172 -13.70 -0.40 -0.50
CA CYS A 172 -15.08 -0.86 -0.55
C CYS A 172 -16.08 0.30 -0.53
N LEU A 173 -15.84 1.34 0.29
CA LEU A 173 -16.68 2.53 0.35
C LEU A 173 -16.67 3.28 -0.98
N TYR A 174 -15.48 3.50 -1.55
CA TYR A 174 -15.33 4.21 -2.82
C TYR A 174 -16.07 3.48 -3.96
N TYR A 175 -15.84 2.17 -4.13
CA TYR A 175 -16.49 1.42 -5.20
C TYR A 175 -17.99 1.20 -4.96
N SER A 176 -18.45 1.15 -3.70
CA SER A 176 -19.89 1.15 -3.39
C SER A 176 -20.55 2.46 -3.84
N ALA A 177 -19.90 3.61 -3.56
CA ALA A 177 -20.39 4.91 -4.00
C ALA A 177 -20.34 5.04 -5.53
N LYS A 178 -19.22 4.67 -6.16
CA LYS A 178 -19.07 4.63 -7.63
C LYS A 178 -20.14 3.74 -8.26
N LYS A 179 -20.48 2.60 -7.63
CA LYS A 179 -21.58 1.73 -8.07
C LYS A 179 -22.94 2.38 -8.00
N ALA A 180 -23.21 3.09 -6.90
CA ALA A 180 -24.50 3.74 -6.68
C ALA A 180 -24.75 4.90 -7.65
N PHE A 181 -23.70 5.67 -7.99
CA PHE A 181 -23.85 6.94 -8.69
C PHE A 181 -23.30 6.98 -10.12
N VAL A 182 -22.32 6.14 -10.46
CA VAL A 182 -21.57 6.22 -11.73
C VAL A 182 -21.75 4.95 -12.57
N ASP A 183 -21.47 3.77 -12.00
CA ASP A 183 -21.43 2.51 -12.74
C ASP A 183 -22.06 1.34 -11.95
N LYS A 184 -23.32 1.03 -12.25
CA LYS A 184 -24.07 -0.06 -11.60
C LYS A 184 -23.50 -1.46 -11.87
N SER A 185 -22.61 -1.61 -12.88
CA SER A 185 -22.03 -2.90 -13.26
C SER A 185 -20.90 -3.38 -12.34
N ILE A 186 -20.36 -2.51 -11.48
CA ILE A 186 -19.29 -2.84 -10.53
C ILE A 186 -19.65 -4.08 -9.70
N ASN A 187 -18.78 -5.09 -9.69
CA ASN A 187 -18.94 -6.29 -8.88
C ASN A 187 -18.30 -6.09 -7.50
N MET A 188 -19.12 -5.81 -6.48
CA MET A 188 -18.63 -5.55 -5.12
C MET A 188 -17.97 -6.76 -4.45
N ASP A 189 -18.26 -8.00 -4.88
CA ASP A 189 -17.56 -9.18 -4.37
C ASP A 189 -16.10 -9.19 -4.86
N SER A 190 -15.88 -8.89 -6.14
CA SER A 190 -14.55 -8.73 -6.72
C SER A 190 -13.78 -7.58 -6.06
N GLU A 191 -14.42 -6.42 -5.87
CA GLU A 191 -13.78 -5.27 -5.21
C GLU A 191 -13.45 -5.58 -3.74
N PHE A 192 -14.32 -6.29 -3.02
CA PHE A 192 -14.03 -6.70 -1.64
C PHE A 192 -12.80 -7.61 -1.58
N GLN A 193 -12.71 -8.64 -2.44
CA GLN A 193 -11.57 -9.55 -2.50
C GLN A 193 -10.27 -8.82 -2.87
N ASN A 194 -10.32 -7.90 -3.84
CA ASN A 194 -9.20 -7.02 -4.18
C ASN A 194 -8.79 -6.13 -2.98
N GLY A 195 -9.77 -5.59 -2.26
CA GLY A 195 -9.57 -4.84 -1.03
C GLY A 195 -8.83 -5.67 0.03
N VAL A 196 -9.22 -6.93 0.24
CA VAL A 196 -8.55 -7.83 1.20
C VAL A 196 -7.12 -8.13 0.76
N LEU A 197 -6.88 -8.38 -0.53
CA LEU A 197 -5.53 -8.60 -1.05
C LEU A 197 -4.63 -7.38 -0.77
N LEU A 198 -5.09 -6.18 -1.12
CA LEU A 198 -4.35 -4.93 -0.91
C LEU A 198 -4.20 -4.60 0.58
N GLY A 199 -5.23 -4.89 1.38
CA GLY A 199 -5.19 -4.75 2.84
C GLY A 199 -4.14 -5.65 3.48
N SER A 200 -3.93 -6.86 2.97
CA SER A 200 -2.87 -7.77 3.46
C SER A 200 -1.46 -7.22 3.20
N ALA A 201 -1.26 -6.56 2.06
CA ALA A 201 0.00 -5.88 1.74
C ALA A 201 0.21 -4.62 2.58
N ALA A 202 -0.85 -3.82 2.75
CA ALA A 202 -0.85 -2.64 3.60
C ALA A 202 -0.55 -3.01 5.07
N PHE A 203 -1.13 -4.11 5.57
CA PHE A 203 -0.80 -4.64 6.89
C PHE A 203 0.71 -4.85 7.07
N CYS A 204 1.36 -5.53 6.13
CA CYS A 204 2.80 -5.79 6.20
C CYS A 204 3.62 -4.49 6.13
N SER A 205 3.24 -3.55 5.27
CA SER A 205 3.92 -2.25 5.13
C SER A 205 3.76 -1.39 6.39
N GLY A 206 2.52 -1.22 6.87
CA GLY A 206 2.19 -0.46 8.07
C GLY A 206 2.82 -1.05 9.35
N THR A 207 2.89 -2.39 9.45
CA THR A 207 3.60 -3.06 10.55
C THR A 207 5.11 -2.81 10.50
N ALA A 208 5.71 -2.78 9.31
CA ALA A 208 7.14 -2.56 9.15
C ALA A 208 7.55 -1.10 9.41
N TRP A 209 6.63 -0.15 9.26
CA TRP A 209 6.94 1.29 9.27
C TRP A 209 7.64 1.75 10.55
N GLN A 210 7.01 1.58 11.72
CA GLN A 210 7.57 2.08 12.99
C GLN A 210 8.94 1.44 13.31
N PRO A 211 9.10 0.10 13.28
CA PRO A 211 10.40 -0.51 13.53
C PRO A 211 11.51 -0.08 12.55
N LEU A 212 11.16 0.18 11.29
CA LEU A 212 12.12 0.67 10.29
C LEU A 212 12.54 2.10 10.59
N VAL A 213 11.59 3.00 10.87
CA VAL A 213 11.87 4.38 11.23
C VAL A 213 12.74 4.42 12.48
N ASP A 214 12.36 3.71 13.55
CA ASP A 214 13.12 3.65 14.80
C ASP A 214 14.55 3.15 14.59
N ALA A 215 14.73 2.09 13.80
CA ALA A 215 16.05 1.54 13.50
C ALA A 215 16.92 2.53 12.70
N LEU A 216 16.35 3.22 11.70
CA LEU A 216 17.08 4.19 10.86
C LEU A 216 17.40 5.48 11.64
N GLN A 217 16.48 5.94 12.48
CA GLN A 217 16.68 7.07 13.38
C GLN A 217 17.72 6.75 14.44
N GLY A 218 17.65 5.56 15.06
CA GLY A 218 18.62 5.06 16.03
C GLY A 218 20.02 4.85 15.46
N ALA A 219 20.13 4.62 14.15
CA ALA A 219 21.41 4.63 13.42
C ALA A 219 21.94 6.05 13.13
N ASN A 220 21.27 7.10 13.61
CA ASN A 220 21.62 8.52 13.42
C ASN A 220 21.76 8.92 11.94
N LEU A 221 20.90 8.41 11.07
CA LEU A 221 20.87 8.84 9.67
C LEU A 221 20.34 10.28 9.55
N SER A 222 20.56 10.92 8.40
CA SER A 222 19.87 12.18 8.10
C SER A 222 18.37 11.94 7.85
N PHE A 223 17.55 12.99 7.91
CA PHE A 223 16.13 12.87 7.53
C PHE A 223 15.96 12.24 6.14
N GLY A 224 16.77 12.65 5.16
CA GLY A 224 16.76 12.04 3.82
C GLY A 224 17.14 10.55 3.81
N GLY A 225 18.02 10.13 4.72
CA GLY A 225 18.36 8.72 4.91
C GLY A 225 17.21 7.90 5.51
N VAL A 226 16.53 8.43 6.52
CA VAL A 226 15.34 7.79 7.13
C VAL A 226 14.19 7.74 6.11
N PHE A 227 13.94 8.84 5.40
CA PHE A 227 12.97 8.92 4.30
C PHE A 227 13.21 7.84 3.24
N ALA A 228 14.44 7.76 2.70
CA ALA A 228 14.76 6.81 1.65
C ALA A 228 14.79 5.36 2.14
N GLY A 229 15.29 5.13 3.36
CA GLY A 229 15.30 3.81 3.99
C GLY A 229 13.89 3.29 4.25
N THR A 230 13.00 4.16 4.74
CA THR A 230 11.59 3.83 4.97
C THR A 230 10.87 3.55 3.65
N TRP A 231 11.12 4.36 2.62
CA TRP A 231 10.59 4.13 1.27
C TRP A 231 10.92 2.72 0.78
N VAL A 232 12.21 2.35 0.82
CA VAL A 232 12.66 1.03 0.36
C VAL A 232 12.12 -0.09 1.25
N GLY A 233 12.26 0.03 2.56
CA GLY A 233 11.88 -1.01 3.51
C GLY A 233 10.39 -1.31 3.50
N CYS A 234 9.54 -0.28 3.56
CA CYS A 234 8.09 -0.43 3.56
C CYS A 234 7.56 -0.87 2.17
N GLY A 235 8.18 -0.40 1.08
CA GLY A 235 7.87 -0.89 -0.26
C GLY A 235 8.16 -2.39 -0.42
N MET A 236 9.29 -2.87 0.11
CA MET A 236 9.62 -4.30 0.11
C MET A 236 8.67 -5.12 1.00
N ALA A 237 8.30 -4.59 2.18
CA ALA A 237 7.32 -5.23 3.06
C ALA A 237 5.93 -5.32 2.39
N PHE A 238 5.50 -4.27 1.69
CA PHE A 238 4.26 -4.26 0.91
C PHE A 238 4.31 -5.31 -0.20
N TYR A 239 5.40 -5.36 -0.97
CA TYR A 239 5.59 -6.37 -2.01
C TYR A 239 5.51 -7.79 -1.45
N ALA A 240 6.23 -8.07 -0.37
CA ALA A 240 6.20 -9.38 0.29
C ALA A 240 4.79 -9.75 0.76
N GLY A 241 4.06 -8.78 1.34
CA GLY A 241 2.66 -8.93 1.74
C GLY A 241 1.74 -9.25 0.56
N LEU A 242 1.88 -8.55 -0.58
CA LEU A 242 1.13 -8.86 -1.80
C LEU A 242 1.37 -10.30 -2.28
N ARG A 243 2.64 -10.74 -2.32
CA ARG A 243 2.99 -12.10 -2.76
C ARG A 243 2.45 -13.17 -1.83
N ALA A 244 2.57 -12.95 -0.51
CA ALA A 244 1.98 -13.83 0.49
C ALA A 244 0.45 -13.87 0.36
N GLY A 245 -0.20 -12.71 0.22
CA GLY A 245 -1.63 -12.57 0.02
C GLY A 245 -2.12 -13.34 -1.21
N ARG A 246 -1.49 -13.16 -2.38
CA ARG A 246 -1.83 -13.94 -3.59
C ARG A 246 -1.66 -15.45 -3.37
N THR A 247 -0.63 -15.86 -2.65
CA THR A 247 -0.34 -17.28 -2.40
C THR A 247 -1.40 -17.92 -1.50
N ILE A 248 -1.84 -17.20 -0.46
CA ILE A 248 -2.78 -17.72 0.54
C ILE A 248 -4.23 -17.56 0.07
N LEU A 249 -4.58 -16.40 -0.49
CA LEU A 249 -5.98 -16.03 -0.74
C LEU A 249 -6.52 -16.55 -2.07
N SER A 250 -5.69 -16.79 -3.10
CA SER A 250 -6.13 -17.28 -4.41
C SER A 250 -6.89 -18.61 -4.37
N GLY A 251 -6.61 -19.46 -3.36
CA GLY A 251 -7.35 -20.71 -3.17
C GLY A 251 -8.77 -20.54 -2.62
N PHE A 252 -9.07 -19.42 -1.96
CA PHE A 252 -10.35 -19.19 -1.28
C PHE A 252 -11.16 -18.02 -1.88
N MET A 253 -10.51 -17.13 -2.63
CA MET A 253 -11.08 -15.92 -3.21
C MET A 253 -10.97 -15.97 -4.73
N ALA A 254 -12.09 -16.22 -5.40
CA ALA A 254 -12.16 -16.47 -6.84
C ALA A 254 -11.66 -15.30 -7.73
N HIS A 255 -11.58 -14.10 -7.17
CA HIS A 255 -11.12 -12.88 -7.87
C HIS A 255 -9.65 -12.55 -7.61
N ILE A 256 -8.93 -13.35 -6.81
CA ILE A 256 -7.49 -13.18 -6.58
C ILE A 256 -6.71 -14.13 -7.46
N GLU A 257 -5.95 -13.59 -8.41
CA GLU A 257 -5.03 -14.35 -9.25
C GLU A 257 -3.87 -14.93 -8.41
N GLU A 258 -3.55 -16.19 -8.68
CA GLU A 258 -2.34 -16.86 -8.18
C GLU A 258 -1.06 -16.05 -8.51
N PRO A 259 0.01 -16.21 -7.72
CA PRO A 259 1.27 -15.52 -7.97
C PRO A 259 1.88 -15.97 -9.32
N THR A 260 1.95 -15.06 -10.30
CA THR A 260 2.62 -15.26 -11.59
C THR A 260 3.83 -14.33 -11.73
N TYR A 261 4.67 -14.55 -12.75
CA TYR A 261 5.73 -13.59 -13.09
C TYR A 261 5.16 -12.27 -13.62
N GLU A 262 4.04 -12.35 -14.34
CA GLU A 262 3.43 -11.17 -14.95
C GLU A 262 2.85 -10.23 -13.90
N ASN A 263 2.06 -10.75 -12.96
CA ASN A 263 1.57 -9.92 -11.86
C ASN A 263 2.69 -9.52 -10.88
N SER A 264 3.79 -10.27 -10.77
CA SER A 264 4.97 -9.87 -9.97
C SER A 264 5.61 -8.56 -10.45
N LYS A 265 5.66 -8.32 -11.77
CA LYS A 265 6.18 -7.05 -12.32
C LYS A 265 5.27 -5.87 -11.96
N ALA A 266 3.96 -6.05 -12.08
CA ALA A 266 2.97 -5.05 -11.66
C ALA A 266 3.06 -4.79 -10.15
N ASP A 267 3.03 -5.85 -9.34
CA ASP A 267 3.15 -5.81 -7.88
C ASP A 267 4.42 -5.05 -7.45
N SER A 268 5.57 -5.30 -8.10
CA SER A 268 6.83 -4.62 -7.79
C SER A 268 6.79 -3.14 -8.12
N SER A 269 6.19 -2.75 -9.25
CA SER A 269 6.09 -1.33 -9.61
C SER A 269 5.13 -0.57 -8.68
N LEU A 270 3.98 -1.17 -8.34
CA LEU A 270 3.07 -0.65 -7.31
C LEU A 270 3.79 -0.51 -5.97
N SER A 271 4.60 -1.49 -5.58
CA SER A 271 5.33 -1.47 -4.31
C SER A 271 6.40 -0.37 -4.24
N CYS A 272 7.12 -0.05 -5.33
CA CYS A 272 8.07 1.08 -5.36
C CYS A 272 7.31 2.42 -5.17
N VAL A 273 6.08 2.55 -5.65
CA VAL A 273 5.23 3.75 -5.47
C VAL A 273 4.64 3.82 -4.06
N ILE A 274 4.19 2.70 -3.48
CA ILE A 274 3.77 2.63 -2.08
C ILE A 274 4.92 3.01 -1.14
N GLY A 275 6.15 2.59 -1.45
CA GLY A 275 7.34 3.09 -0.77
C GLY A 275 7.38 4.62 -0.72
N GLY A 276 7.03 5.29 -1.82
CA GLY A 276 6.93 6.75 -1.88
C GLY A 276 5.92 7.34 -0.90
N ALA A 277 4.75 6.71 -0.78
CA ALA A 277 3.75 7.09 0.22
C ALA A 277 4.31 7.00 1.65
N THR A 278 4.96 5.88 1.98
CA THR A 278 5.50 5.62 3.33
C THR A 278 6.72 6.49 3.66
N GLY A 279 7.54 6.85 2.67
CA GLY A 279 8.64 7.79 2.82
C GLY A 279 8.13 9.18 3.17
N PHE A 280 7.12 9.68 2.46
CA PHE A 280 6.48 10.97 2.79
C PHE A 280 5.83 10.96 4.17
N PHE A 281 5.35 9.81 4.63
CA PHE A 281 4.78 9.68 5.96
C PHE A 281 5.80 9.96 7.08
N VAL A 282 7.10 9.70 6.85
CA VAL A 282 8.19 10.12 7.77
C VAL A 282 8.20 11.63 7.99
N GLY A 283 7.75 12.42 7.00
CA GLY A 283 7.62 13.86 7.11
C GLY A 283 6.66 14.34 8.20
N THR A 284 5.76 13.47 8.67
CA THR A 284 4.82 13.78 9.76
C THR A 284 5.49 13.84 11.13
N ASP A 285 6.64 13.17 11.31
CA ASP A 285 7.45 13.26 12.52
C ASP A 285 8.19 14.61 12.54
N ALA A 286 7.57 15.59 13.21
CA ALA A 286 8.13 16.92 13.37
C ALA A 286 9.26 16.97 14.42
N ALA A 287 9.40 15.94 15.26
CA ALA A 287 10.39 15.90 16.32
C ALA A 287 11.77 15.46 15.82
N TYR A 288 11.83 14.58 14.81
CA TYR A 288 13.07 14.06 14.28
C TYR A 288 13.78 15.03 13.31
N LEU A 289 14.92 15.59 13.76
CA LEU A 289 15.79 16.47 12.97
C LEU A 289 14.99 17.57 12.20
N PRO A 290 14.26 18.45 12.89
CA PRO A 290 13.31 19.38 12.27
C PRO A 290 13.95 20.30 11.22
N ASN A 291 15.22 20.66 11.40
CA ASN A 291 15.97 21.49 10.45
C ASN A 291 16.34 20.75 9.14
N GLN A 292 16.22 19.41 9.11
CA GLN A 292 16.48 18.58 7.94
C GLN A 292 15.19 18.00 7.31
N ASN A 293 14.09 18.01 8.05
CA ASN A 293 12.79 17.54 7.56
C ASN A 293 12.23 18.52 6.53
N PHE A 294 12.53 18.26 5.26
CA PHE A 294 12.06 19.07 4.12
C PHE A 294 10.54 19.00 3.89
N LEU A 295 9.82 18.15 4.62
CA LEU A 295 8.37 17.98 4.55
C LEU A 295 7.62 18.62 5.73
N ILE A 296 8.33 19.12 6.75
CA ILE A 296 7.74 19.56 8.02
C ILE A 296 6.66 20.64 7.84
N ASN A 297 6.84 21.55 6.90
CA ASN A 297 5.89 22.64 6.63
C ASN A 297 4.70 22.22 5.75
N ILE A 298 4.71 21.01 5.22
CA ILE A 298 3.66 20.49 4.32
C ILE A 298 2.79 19.48 5.07
N VAL A 299 3.44 18.54 5.78
CA VAL A 299 2.76 17.40 6.42
C VAL A 299 3.24 17.14 7.86
N GLY A 300 4.01 18.04 8.47
CA GLY A 300 4.47 17.87 9.84
C GLY A 300 3.30 17.92 10.84
N ILE A 301 3.26 16.96 11.76
CA ILE A 301 2.33 16.96 12.89
C ILE A 301 3.07 17.57 14.08
N SER A 302 2.72 18.80 14.44
CA SER A 302 3.33 19.50 15.58
C SER A 302 2.70 19.08 16.90
N ASP A 303 3.42 19.27 18.01
CA ASP A 303 2.89 19.08 19.36
C ASP A 303 1.59 19.87 19.55
N GLY A 304 0.59 19.22 20.14
CA GLY A 304 -0.74 19.81 20.35
C GLY A 304 -1.66 19.79 19.13
N THR A 305 -1.25 19.21 18.01
CA THR A 305 -2.17 18.93 16.89
C THR A 305 -3.29 18.00 17.36
N PRO A 306 -4.58 18.36 17.17
CA PRO A 306 -5.67 17.48 17.56
C PRO A 306 -5.62 16.13 16.81
N ASP A 307 -5.90 15.03 17.51
CA ASP A 307 -5.85 13.65 17.01
C ASP A 307 -6.47 13.46 15.62
N LEU A 308 -7.70 13.94 15.42
CA LEU A 308 -8.39 13.82 14.13
C LEU A 308 -7.70 14.60 13.01
N VAL A 309 -7.12 15.77 13.33
CA VAL A 309 -6.34 16.57 12.39
C VAL A 309 -5.04 15.84 12.07
N GLY A 310 -4.38 15.25 13.08
CA GLY A 310 -3.20 14.39 12.88
C GLY A 310 -3.47 13.22 11.94
N CYS A 311 -4.61 12.53 12.10
CA CYS A 311 -5.04 11.47 11.19
C CYS A 311 -5.25 11.98 9.76
N GLY A 312 -5.86 13.16 9.60
CA GLY A 312 -6.04 13.80 8.30
C GLY A 312 -4.72 14.20 7.64
N ILE A 313 -3.75 14.69 8.42
CA ILE A 313 -2.40 15.03 7.94
C ILE A 313 -1.66 13.74 7.52
N ALA A 314 -1.72 12.69 8.34
CA ALA A 314 -1.13 11.39 8.01
C ALA A 314 -1.66 10.83 6.68
N GLY A 315 -2.99 10.77 6.51
CA GLY A 315 -3.61 10.35 5.25
C GLY A 315 -3.24 11.25 4.07
N SER A 316 -3.13 12.55 4.28
CA SER A 316 -2.70 13.50 3.24
C SER A 316 -1.23 13.31 2.86
N SER A 317 -0.38 12.97 3.82
CA SER A 317 1.06 12.75 3.59
C SER A 317 1.34 11.51 2.74
N THR A 318 0.66 10.40 3.03
CA THR A 318 0.75 9.17 2.23
C THR A 318 0.18 9.41 0.84
N ALA A 319 -0.96 10.11 0.74
CA ALA A 319 -1.58 10.47 -0.52
C ALA A 319 -0.64 11.32 -1.41
N LEU A 320 0.00 12.33 -0.83
CA LEU A 320 0.98 13.18 -1.52
C LEU A 320 2.17 12.34 -2.01
N GLY A 321 2.77 11.51 -1.14
CA GLY A 321 3.90 10.67 -1.52
C GLY A 321 3.59 9.66 -2.61
N PHE A 322 2.41 9.03 -2.56
CA PHE A 322 1.93 8.14 -3.62
C PHE A 322 1.72 8.92 -4.92
N PHE A 323 1.02 10.05 -4.89
CA PHE A 323 0.72 10.82 -6.08
C PHE A 323 2.02 11.32 -6.75
N THR A 324 2.97 11.81 -5.95
CA THR A 324 4.29 12.25 -6.43
C THR A 324 5.07 11.10 -7.08
N SER A 325 5.21 9.97 -6.40
CA SER A 325 5.95 8.81 -6.93
C SER A 325 5.26 8.20 -8.15
N GLN A 326 3.93 8.08 -8.14
CA GLN A 326 3.16 7.56 -9.26
C GLN A 326 3.20 8.49 -10.47
N SER A 327 3.23 9.81 -10.26
CA SER A 327 3.37 10.77 -11.36
C SER A 327 4.68 10.55 -12.13
N VAL A 328 5.77 10.28 -11.42
CA VAL A 328 7.06 9.93 -12.03
C VAL A 328 6.94 8.63 -12.84
N PHE A 329 6.26 7.61 -12.29
CA PHE A 329 6.05 6.34 -12.98
C PHE A 329 5.18 6.48 -14.22
N ASN A 330 4.10 7.27 -14.14
CA ASN A 330 3.21 7.57 -15.25
C ASN A 330 3.94 8.23 -16.44
N VAL A 331 4.97 9.03 -16.16
CA VAL A 331 5.78 9.71 -17.19
C VAL A 331 6.88 8.82 -17.76
N ILE A 332 7.51 7.99 -16.92
CA ILE A 332 8.71 7.23 -17.32
C ILE A 332 8.39 5.87 -17.93
N TYR A 333 7.35 5.18 -17.45
CA TYR A 333 7.00 3.87 -17.98
C TYR A 333 6.30 3.98 -19.35
N PRO A 334 6.71 3.20 -20.36
CA PRO A 334 5.96 3.09 -21.62
C PRO A 334 4.53 2.60 -21.36
N SER A 335 3.59 2.90 -22.26
CA SER A 335 2.22 2.40 -22.20
C SER A 335 2.18 0.86 -22.08
N LYS A 336 1.25 0.34 -21.27
CA LYS A 336 1.07 -1.10 -20.97
C LYS A 336 2.24 -1.75 -20.21
N LYS A 337 3.03 -0.97 -19.47
CA LYS A 337 4.17 -1.43 -18.66
C LYS A 337 4.11 -0.97 -17.20
N CYS A 338 3.29 0.02 -16.88
CA CYS A 338 3.02 0.44 -15.52
C CYS A 338 1.89 -0.42 -14.93
N TRP A 339 1.82 -0.53 -13.60
CA TRP A 339 0.77 -1.34 -12.95
C TRP A 339 -0.65 -0.77 -13.09
N ASN A 340 -0.77 0.52 -13.42
CA ASN A 340 -2.03 1.23 -13.62
C ASN A 340 -2.40 1.40 -15.11
N ASP A 341 -1.81 0.57 -15.99
CA ASP A 341 -2.22 0.41 -17.39
C ASP A 341 -3.26 -0.71 -17.57
#